data_AF-A0A7Y4XN81-F1
#
_entry.id   AF-A0A7Y4XN81-F1
#
_cell.length_a   1.000
_cell.length_b   1.000
_cell.length_c   1.000
_cell.angle_alpha   90.00
_cell.angle_beta   90.00
_cell.angle_gamma   90.00
#
_symmetry.space_group_name_H-M   'P 1'
#
loop_
_entity.id
_entity.type
_entity.pdbx_description
1 polymer ?
#
loop_
_entity_poly.entity_id
_entity_poly.type
_entity_poly.pdbx_seq_one_letter_code
_entity_poly.pdbx_strand_id
1 'polypeptide(L)'
;MGSSSFFLPIDSKNVPVYFGHAIVASKQYITSKSPDLQDRFSGNLLVTKKPWTTDNDCSLEIVLSENEIMRLSDVSTDSTIFLLGTPLPISRIKSIVFNDKDLKDRIIAVTNLSSAFIPKDLPRILPTDEAFDLSYVKYKSETVTNDFSREVSQYNKILGGLALLRLSGEDNLNYPENYYSTLALFNKVVEDDLRRSGKTINSIFHDAFVGKDKFRAFLPYLTNEVNEKDVEKAAKDENQRLDRNKLTGLLNIDSLEKIAYILGVLFSYGVGEEPKAKKIDSLIAANFRNGIKPGRSETVALCYGLNRGYSVFSNRYRVGDNESTVKFELKSKLDYYTIESAYQFAFNKGVQSNSFPYLDEWIPELNLPKPPGSYTVLDQVVSGKKIPQIGSQEYIQSLLQSFFQKSSIQYFTPFIEALVKKILSDVTEQNSVKPRITTSVEAPVSLSENKGRGDENEELKKRNIELEDLVSKLYKEKSAKNIKSLIDNHRKKGSDESPDLFSKQ
;
A
#
# COMPACT_ATOMS: atom_id res chain seq x y z
N MET A 1 4.94 30.92 11.64
CA MET A 1 5.63 32.14 11.18
C MET A 1 5.06 32.38 9.81
N GLY A 2 4.40 33.53 9.60
CA GLY A 2 3.28 33.63 8.66
C GLY A 2 3.59 33.13 7.24
N SER A 3 2.92 32.05 6.86
CA SER A 3 2.86 31.55 5.50
C SER A 3 2.36 32.62 4.53
N SER A 4 3.06 32.83 3.41
CA SER A 4 2.68 33.79 2.37
C SER A 4 1.97 33.10 1.21
N SER A 5 0.71 33.48 0.99
CA SER A 5 -0.08 33.04 -0.17
C SER A 5 0.29 33.81 -1.44
N PHE A 6 0.36 33.09 -2.56
CA PHE A 6 0.38 33.64 -3.92
C PHE A 6 -0.76 33.01 -4.72
N PHE A 7 -1.07 33.56 -5.90
CA PHE A 7 -1.99 32.95 -6.85
C PHE A 7 -1.25 32.36 -8.05
N LEU A 8 -1.82 31.34 -8.68
CA LEU A 8 -1.31 30.71 -9.89
C LEU A 8 -2.47 30.62 -10.89
N PRO A 9 -2.58 31.57 -11.83
CA PRO A 9 -3.71 31.66 -12.78
C PRO A 9 -3.64 30.58 -13.87
N ILE A 10 -4.77 29.90 -14.11
CA ILE A 10 -4.88 28.69 -14.95
C ILE A 10 -6.19 28.65 -15.75
N ASP A 11 -6.23 27.80 -16.78
CA ASP A 11 -7.49 27.31 -17.33
C ASP A 11 -8.08 26.26 -16.36
N SER A 12 -9.33 26.45 -15.93
CA SER A 12 -10.08 25.57 -15.03
C SER A 12 -10.12 24.11 -15.48
N LYS A 13 -10.02 23.85 -16.80
CA LYS A 13 -9.94 22.50 -17.40
C LYS A 13 -8.71 21.71 -16.94
N ASN A 14 -7.69 22.38 -16.40
CA ASN A 14 -6.48 21.76 -15.87
C ASN A 14 -6.56 21.40 -14.37
N VAL A 15 -7.60 21.83 -13.65
CA VAL A 15 -7.83 21.41 -12.25
C VAL A 15 -7.92 19.88 -12.09
N PRO A 16 -8.72 19.13 -12.89
CA PRO A 16 -8.74 17.66 -12.82
C PRO A 16 -7.36 17.03 -13.08
N VAL A 17 -6.57 17.63 -13.98
CA VAL A 17 -5.25 17.14 -14.37
C VAL A 17 -4.25 17.31 -13.21
N TYR A 18 -4.17 18.50 -12.62
CA TYR A 18 -3.24 18.80 -11.52
C TYR A 18 -3.54 17.98 -10.27
N PHE A 19 -4.81 17.88 -9.86
CA PHE A 19 -5.19 17.03 -8.73
C PHE A 19 -5.04 15.54 -9.04
N GLY A 20 -5.28 15.11 -10.29
CA GLY A 20 -5.05 13.73 -10.74
C GLY A 20 -3.58 13.30 -10.70
N HIS A 21 -2.64 14.21 -11.01
CA HIS A 21 -1.19 13.98 -10.92
C HIS A 21 -0.59 14.32 -9.55
N ALA A 22 -1.38 14.91 -8.65
CA ALA A 22 -0.94 15.51 -7.38
C ALA A 22 0.22 16.52 -7.49
N ILE A 23 0.37 17.17 -8.65
CA ILE A 23 1.39 18.19 -8.89
C ILE A 23 0.87 19.28 -9.83
N VAL A 24 1.23 20.53 -9.54
CA VAL A 24 1.08 21.69 -10.42
C VAL A 24 2.39 21.89 -11.16
N ALA A 25 2.33 21.86 -12.49
CA ALA A 25 3.49 21.93 -13.37
C ALA A 25 3.11 22.51 -14.75
N SER A 26 4.12 22.92 -15.54
CA SER A 26 3.93 23.23 -16.95
C SER A 26 3.76 21.97 -17.80
N LYS A 27 3.15 22.09 -18.98
CA LYS A 27 2.76 20.98 -19.87
C LYS A 27 3.92 20.08 -20.29
N GLN A 28 5.17 20.55 -20.26
CA GLN A 28 6.35 19.72 -20.54
C GLN A 28 6.48 18.53 -19.56
N TYR A 29 5.97 18.67 -18.34
CA TYR A 29 5.99 17.64 -17.29
C TYR A 29 4.68 16.85 -17.21
N ILE A 30 3.58 17.36 -17.78
CA ILE A 30 2.25 16.72 -17.78
C ILE A 30 1.66 16.79 -19.19
N THR A 31 1.92 15.77 -19.99
CA THR A 31 1.55 15.73 -21.43
C THR A 31 0.03 15.79 -21.67
N SER A 32 -0.77 15.31 -20.72
CA SER A 32 -2.24 15.33 -20.76
C SER A 32 -2.88 16.67 -20.37
N LYS A 33 -2.10 17.65 -19.90
CA LYS A 33 -2.58 19.00 -19.59
C LYS A 33 -3.05 19.72 -20.87
N SER A 34 -4.18 20.44 -20.83
CA SER A 34 -4.54 21.37 -21.91
C SER A 34 -3.62 22.61 -21.89
N PRO A 35 -3.23 23.17 -23.05
CA PRO A 35 -2.41 24.39 -23.07
C PRO A 35 -3.11 25.55 -22.36
N ASP A 36 -2.41 26.25 -21.47
CA ASP A 36 -2.91 27.48 -20.83
C ASP A 36 -1.79 28.53 -20.63
N LEU A 37 -2.14 29.62 -19.94
CA LEU A 37 -1.25 30.72 -19.56
C LEU A 37 0.12 30.27 -19.01
N GLN A 38 0.16 29.22 -18.18
CA GLN A 38 1.40 28.74 -17.54
C GLN A 38 2.40 28.19 -18.56
N ASP A 39 1.93 27.70 -19.70
CA ASP A 39 2.80 27.08 -20.72
C ASP A 39 3.57 28.11 -21.57
N ARG A 40 3.28 29.41 -21.40
CA ARG A 40 4.09 30.52 -21.94
C ARG A 40 5.47 30.64 -21.25
N PHE A 41 5.67 30.01 -20.09
CA PHE A 41 6.82 30.23 -19.20
C PHE A 41 7.69 28.98 -19.04
N SER A 42 8.10 28.38 -20.16
CA SER A 42 8.85 27.10 -20.28
C SER A 42 9.66 26.73 -19.03
N GLY A 43 9.30 25.63 -18.38
CA GLY A 43 9.93 25.09 -17.16
C GLY A 43 9.47 25.68 -15.82
N ASN A 44 8.96 26.92 -15.79
CA ASN A 44 8.53 27.63 -14.58
C ASN A 44 7.02 27.53 -14.33
N LEU A 45 6.60 28.01 -13.15
CA LEU A 45 5.23 28.40 -12.85
C LEU A 45 5.15 29.93 -12.73
N LEU A 46 4.14 30.54 -13.34
CA LEU A 46 3.81 31.95 -13.19
C LEU A 46 2.95 32.13 -11.93
N VAL A 47 3.46 32.89 -10.96
CA VAL A 47 2.79 33.13 -9.67
C VAL A 47 2.62 34.64 -9.41
N THR A 48 1.50 35.04 -8.84
CA THR A 48 1.01 36.43 -8.86
C THR A 48 0.45 36.86 -7.50
N LYS A 49 0.47 38.17 -7.20
CA LYS A 49 -0.20 38.73 -6.00
C LYS A 49 -1.71 38.93 -6.18
N LYS A 50 -2.18 39.08 -7.43
CA LYS A 50 -3.61 39.16 -7.80
C LYS A 50 -4.05 37.87 -8.50
N PRO A 51 -5.28 37.37 -8.28
CA PRO A 51 -5.76 36.10 -8.84
C PRO A 51 -6.20 36.16 -10.32
N TRP A 52 -6.48 37.35 -10.86
CA TRP A 52 -7.16 37.53 -12.14
C TRP A 52 -6.30 38.21 -13.19
N THR A 53 -6.22 37.56 -14.35
CA THR A 53 -5.56 38.02 -15.56
C THR A 53 -6.59 38.05 -16.71
N THR A 54 -6.22 38.55 -17.87
CA THR A 54 -7.04 38.40 -19.10
C THR A 54 -7.16 36.96 -19.59
N ASP A 55 -6.27 36.06 -19.13
CA ASP A 55 -6.00 34.76 -19.75
C ASP A 55 -6.47 33.58 -18.87
N ASN A 56 -7.23 33.80 -17.78
CA ASN A 56 -7.66 32.74 -16.84
C ASN A 56 -9.11 32.88 -16.34
N ASP A 57 -9.76 31.73 -16.11
CA ASP A 57 -11.09 31.59 -15.48
C ASP A 57 -11.01 31.05 -14.02
N CYS A 58 -9.84 30.55 -13.64
CA CYS A 58 -9.56 29.95 -12.34
C CYS A 58 -8.14 30.33 -11.85
N SER A 59 -7.93 30.35 -10.54
CA SER A 59 -6.61 30.59 -9.92
C SER A 59 -6.42 29.66 -8.73
N LEU A 60 -5.22 29.11 -8.56
CA LEU A 60 -4.86 28.33 -7.36
C LEU A 60 -4.23 29.29 -6.35
N GLU A 61 -4.79 29.43 -5.15
CA GLU A 61 -4.07 30.04 -4.03
C GLU A 61 -3.05 29.00 -3.52
N ILE A 62 -1.77 29.31 -3.68
CA ILE A 62 -0.65 28.43 -3.30
C ILE A 62 0.15 29.03 -2.15
N VAL A 63 0.69 28.16 -1.28
CA VAL A 63 1.53 28.56 -0.15
C VAL A 63 2.99 28.15 -0.37
N LEU A 64 3.87 29.15 -0.30
CA LEU A 64 5.30 29.01 -0.45
C LEU A 64 6.02 29.12 0.90
N SER A 65 7.10 28.38 1.05
CA SER A 65 8.07 28.52 2.15
C SER A 65 9.03 29.68 1.88
N GLU A 66 9.67 30.20 2.94
CA GLU A 66 10.64 31.30 2.86
C GLU A 66 11.75 31.04 1.82
N ASN A 67 12.25 29.80 1.73
CA ASN A 67 13.26 29.39 0.74
C ASN A 67 12.76 29.39 -0.71
N GLU A 68 11.46 29.20 -0.94
CA GLU A 68 10.85 29.29 -2.27
C GLU A 68 10.57 30.75 -2.63
N ILE A 69 10.10 31.56 -1.66
CA ILE A 69 9.89 33.01 -1.81
C ILE A 69 11.20 33.74 -2.15
N MET A 70 12.30 33.41 -1.45
CA MET A 70 13.64 33.95 -1.73
C MET A 70 14.21 33.57 -3.11
N ARG A 71 13.55 32.69 -3.86
CA ARG A 71 13.95 32.23 -5.21
C ARG A 71 12.97 32.66 -6.31
N LEU A 72 11.95 33.46 -5.98
CA LEU A 72 11.03 34.02 -6.98
C LEU A 72 11.75 35.05 -7.85
N SER A 73 11.72 34.84 -9.16
CA SER A 73 12.20 35.83 -10.14
C SER A 73 11.08 36.81 -10.45
N ASP A 74 11.16 38.05 -9.98
CA ASP A 74 10.23 39.12 -10.37
C ASP A 74 10.35 39.42 -11.87
N VAL A 75 9.21 39.51 -12.56
CA VAL A 75 9.10 39.81 -13.99
C VAL A 75 8.15 40.97 -14.27
N SER A 76 7.84 41.76 -13.23
CA SER A 76 6.98 42.94 -13.25
C SER A 76 7.71 44.19 -12.77
N THR A 77 7.19 45.37 -13.11
CA THR A 77 7.75 46.66 -12.62
C THR A 77 7.17 47.09 -11.28
N ASP A 78 6.14 46.40 -10.78
CA ASP A 78 5.40 46.69 -9.54
C ASP A 78 5.48 45.56 -8.50
N SER A 79 6.32 44.55 -8.77
CA SER A 79 6.47 43.33 -7.96
C SER A 79 5.14 42.62 -7.69
N THR A 80 4.30 42.46 -8.70
CA THR A 80 3.05 41.67 -8.63
C THR A 80 3.11 40.31 -9.33
N ILE A 81 4.08 40.09 -10.22
CA ILE A 81 4.20 38.89 -11.06
C ILE A 81 5.60 38.30 -10.95
N PHE A 82 5.68 37.00 -10.65
CA PHE A 82 6.92 36.28 -10.43
C PHE A 82 6.94 34.95 -11.19
N LEU A 83 8.14 34.43 -11.45
CA LEU A 83 8.37 33.07 -11.91
C LEU A 83 8.97 32.23 -10.79
N LEU A 84 8.33 31.09 -10.50
CA LEU A 84 8.84 30.04 -9.64
C LEU A 84 9.45 28.93 -10.50
N GLY A 85 10.76 28.73 -10.40
CA GLY A 85 11.51 27.75 -11.20
C GLY A 85 11.38 26.28 -10.76
N THR A 86 10.28 25.89 -10.12
CA THR A 86 10.03 24.52 -9.62
C THR A 86 8.54 24.17 -9.68
N PRO A 87 8.15 22.98 -10.16
CA PRO A 87 6.82 22.40 -9.94
C PRO A 87 6.45 22.35 -8.45
N LEU A 88 5.16 22.34 -8.11
CA LEU A 88 4.67 22.29 -6.72
C LEU A 88 3.70 21.12 -6.49
N PRO A 89 3.71 20.45 -5.33
CA PRO A 89 2.71 19.43 -5.01
C PRO A 89 1.35 20.06 -4.68
N ILE A 90 0.24 19.34 -4.88
CA ILE A 90 -1.10 19.87 -4.56
C ILE A 90 -1.33 20.12 -3.06
N SER A 91 -0.46 19.60 -2.18
CA SER A 91 -0.42 19.95 -0.75
C SER A 91 -0.18 21.44 -0.50
N ARG A 92 0.32 22.20 -1.49
CA ARG A 92 0.46 23.67 -1.38
C ARG A 92 -0.80 24.46 -1.75
N ILE A 93 -1.80 23.83 -2.36
CA ILE A 93 -3.03 24.52 -2.77
C ILE A 93 -3.91 24.72 -1.55
N LYS A 94 -4.04 25.97 -1.13
CA LYS A 94 -4.84 26.42 0.02
C LYS A 94 -6.27 26.80 -0.36
N SER A 95 -6.48 27.23 -1.61
CA SER A 95 -7.82 27.34 -2.19
C SER A 95 -7.78 27.30 -3.72
N ILE A 96 -8.93 27.02 -4.33
CA ILE A 96 -9.17 27.17 -5.77
C ILE A 96 -10.18 28.30 -5.93
N VAL A 97 -9.78 29.43 -6.52
CA VAL A 97 -10.68 30.55 -6.75
C VAL A 97 -11.25 30.50 -8.18
N PHE A 98 -12.56 30.66 -8.29
CA PHE A 98 -13.27 30.77 -9.56
C PHE A 98 -14.03 32.10 -9.61
N ASN A 99 -14.11 32.69 -10.81
CA ASN A 99 -14.92 33.89 -11.05
C ASN A 99 -16.40 33.54 -11.30
N ASP A 100 -16.69 32.37 -11.87
CA ASP A 100 -18.03 31.85 -12.13
C ASP A 100 -18.39 30.64 -11.24
N LYS A 101 -19.66 30.57 -10.83
CA LYS A 101 -20.20 29.52 -9.97
C LYS A 101 -20.51 28.24 -10.71
N ASP A 102 -21.13 28.32 -11.88
CA ASP A 102 -21.55 27.13 -12.62
C ASP A 102 -20.33 26.40 -13.20
N LEU A 103 -19.29 27.15 -13.58
CA LEU A 103 -17.96 26.64 -13.90
C LEU A 103 -17.32 25.92 -12.70
N LYS A 104 -17.27 26.54 -11.52
CA LYS A 104 -16.77 25.89 -10.29
C LYS A 104 -17.51 24.59 -10.03
N ASP A 105 -18.84 24.62 -9.91
CA ASP A 105 -19.63 23.43 -9.56
C ASP A 105 -19.46 22.31 -10.60
N ARG A 106 -19.38 22.65 -11.90
CA ARG A 106 -19.06 21.70 -12.99
C ARG A 106 -17.65 21.09 -12.90
N ILE A 107 -16.61 21.91 -12.75
CA ILE A 107 -15.20 21.45 -12.74
C ILE A 107 -14.90 20.60 -11.50
N ILE A 108 -15.45 20.99 -10.35
CA ILE A 108 -15.33 20.22 -9.11
C ILE A 108 -16.10 18.91 -9.19
N ALA A 109 -17.31 18.89 -9.78
CA ALA A 109 -18.06 17.66 -10.00
C ALA A 109 -17.30 16.67 -10.93
N VAL A 110 -16.78 17.14 -12.07
CA VAL A 110 -15.98 16.31 -13.00
C VAL A 110 -14.72 15.77 -12.33
N THR A 111 -14.00 16.61 -11.57
CA THR A 111 -12.78 16.17 -10.85
C THR A 111 -13.09 15.08 -9.82
N ASN A 112 -14.14 15.28 -9.02
CA ASN A 112 -14.57 14.36 -7.96
C ASN A 112 -15.24 13.08 -8.50
N LEU A 113 -15.66 13.04 -9.77
CA LEU A 113 -16.25 11.86 -10.40
C LEU A 113 -15.21 10.83 -10.85
N SER A 114 -13.99 11.25 -11.22
CA SER A 114 -12.99 10.34 -11.80
C SER A 114 -11.53 10.64 -11.47
N SER A 115 -11.07 11.89 -11.55
CA SER A 115 -9.64 12.21 -11.60
C SER A 115 -8.98 12.28 -10.22
N ALA A 116 -9.64 12.89 -9.24
CA ALA A 116 -9.09 13.12 -7.91
C ALA A 116 -10.18 13.36 -6.86
N PHE A 117 -9.81 13.94 -5.71
CA PHE A 117 -10.75 14.51 -4.75
C PHE A 117 -10.36 15.96 -4.44
N ILE A 118 -11.37 16.81 -4.33
CA ILE A 118 -11.26 18.18 -3.86
C ILE A 118 -12.26 18.35 -2.70
N PRO A 119 -11.79 18.68 -1.48
CA PRO A 119 -12.65 18.99 -0.33
C PRO A 119 -13.65 20.10 -0.65
N LYS A 120 -14.80 20.12 0.02
CA LYS A 120 -15.86 21.11 -0.26
C LYS A 120 -15.43 22.56 0.00
N ASP A 121 -14.48 22.73 0.91
CA ASP A 121 -14.07 24.02 1.45
C ASP A 121 -12.85 24.61 0.72
N LEU A 122 -12.22 23.84 -0.19
CA LEU A 122 -11.11 24.29 -1.02
C LEU A 122 -11.55 25.23 -2.17
N PRO A 123 -12.67 24.97 -2.90
CA PRO A 123 -13.15 25.84 -3.97
C PRO A 123 -14.00 26.99 -3.44
N ARG A 124 -13.62 28.23 -3.74
CA ARG A 124 -14.40 29.44 -3.41
C ARG A 124 -14.69 30.30 -4.64
N ILE A 125 -15.77 31.09 -4.57
CA ILE A 125 -16.04 32.15 -5.54
C ILE A 125 -15.34 33.42 -5.08
N LEU A 126 -14.70 34.11 -6.02
CA LEU A 126 -14.10 35.42 -5.82
C LEU A 126 -14.38 36.24 -7.09
N PRO A 127 -15.12 37.37 -7.02
CA PRO A 127 -15.41 38.18 -8.20
C PRO A 127 -14.15 38.70 -8.90
N THR A 128 -14.28 38.99 -10.20
CA THR A 128 -13.24 39.64 -10.99
C THR A 128 -13.30 41.16 -10.82
N ASP A 129 -12.74 41.67 -9.72
CA ASP A 129 -12.75 43.11 -9.43
C ASP A 129 -11.79 43.88 -10.36
N GLU A 130 -10.58 43.36 -10.57
CA GLU A 130 -9.59 43.85 -11.54
C GLU A 130 -8.81 42.67 -12.14
N ALA A 131 -8.97 42.44 -13.45
CA ALA A 131 -8.09 41.55 -14.22
C ALA A 131 -6.97 42.36 -14.88
N PHE A 132 -5.72 41.91 -14.79
CA PHE A 132 -4.58 42.57 -15.42
C PHE A 132 -4.08 41.83 -16.68
N ASP A 133 -3.59 42.58 -17.66
CA ASP A 133 -2.99 42.03 -18.88
C ASP A 133 -1.60 41.45 -18.60
N LEU A 134 -1.25 40.39 -19.32
CA LEU A 134 0.06 39.73 -19.29
C LEU A 134 0.82 39.80 -20.63
N SER A 135 0.31 40.52 -21.64
CA SER A 135 0.93 40.65 -22.96
C SER A 135 2.35 41.26 -22.92
N TYR A 136 2.62 42.13 -21.94
CA TYR A 136 3.92 42.78 -21.78
C TYR A 136 5.00 41.89 -21.17
N VAL A 137 4.64 40.78 -20.51
CA VAL A 137 5.59 39.88 -19.83
C VAL A 137 6.28 38.98 -20.85
N LYS A 138 7.40 39.46 -21.39
CA LYS A 138 8.20 38.80 -22.43
C LYS A 138 9.27 37.89 -21.81
N TYR A 139 8.87 36.67 -21.43
CA TYR A 139 9.81 35.62 -21.05
C TYR A 139 10.63 35.15 -22.26
N LYS A 140 11.97 35.12 -22.14
CA LYS A 140 12.88 34.51 -23.11
C LYS A 140 13.22 33.09 -22.68
N SER A 141 12.86 32.11 -23.52
CA SER A 141 13.17 30.67 -23.33
C SER A 141 14.66 30.32 -23.37
N GLU A 142 15.55 31.30 -23.60
CA GLU A 142 17.01 31.17 -23.53
C GLU A 142 17.52 31.05 -22.07
N THR A 143 16.68 31.35 -21.08
CA THR A 143 17.01 31.11 -19.66
C THR A 143 16.89 29.62 -19.32
N VAL A 144 18.01 29.01 -18.95
CA VAL A 144 18.09 27.56 -18.64
C VAL A 144 17.30 27.26 -17.37
N THR A 145 16.07 26.79 -17.51
CA THR A 145 15.34 26.15 -16.43
C THR A 145 15.89 24.76 -16.15
N ASN A 146 16.02 24.39 -14.88
CA ASN A 146 16.32 23.02 -14.49
C ASN A 146 15.21 22.07 -15.01
N ASP A 147 15.61 20.96 -15.64
CA ASP A 147 14.68 19.90 -16.03
C ASP A 147 14.35 19.02 -14.81
N PHE A 148 13.10 19.06 -14.37
CA PHE A 148 12.58 18.23 -13.27
C PHE A 148 11.88 16.96 -13.75
N SER A 149 12.00 16.56 -15.02
CA SER A 149 11.27 15.41 -15.57
C SER A 149 11.54 14.11 -14.80
N ARG A 150 12.76 13.95 -14.26
CA ARG A 150 13.14 12.81 -13.42
C ARG A 150 12.46 12.89 -12.04
N GLU A 151 12.51 14.04 -11.39
CA GLU A 151 11.94 14.30 -10.06
C GLU A 151 10.41 14.19 -10.07
N VAL A 152 9.75 14.70 -11.12
CA VAL A 152 8.31 14.52 -11.36
C VAL A 152 7.97 13.05 -11.59
N SER A 153 8.74 12.32 -12.40
CA SER A 153 8.53 10.88 -12.61
C SER A 153 8.73 10.08 -11.32
N GLN A 154 9.76 10.40 -10.53
CA GLN A 154 10.05 9.75 -9.25
C GLN A 154 8.96 10.05 -8.21
N TYR A 155 8.52 11.30 -8.09
CA TYR A 155 7.40 11.69 -7.23
C TYR A 155 6.12 10.92 -7.58
N ASN A 156 5.75 10.89 -8.87
CA ASN A 156 4.58 10.18 -9.36
C ASN A 156 4.64 8.68 -8.96
N LYS A 157 5.80 8.04 -9.12
CA LYS A 157 6.03 6.64 -8.74
C LYS A 157 5.95 6.42 -7.23
N ILE A 158 6.62 7.25 -6.42
CA ILE A 158 6.56 7.18 -4.95
C ILE A 158 5.11 7.28 -4.48
N LEU A 159 4.38 8.29 -4.93
CA LEU A 159 3.02 8.55 -4.48
C LEU A 159 2.05 7.45 -4.95
N GLY A 160 2.27 6.86 -6.13
CA GLY A 160 1.52 5.69 -6.60
C GLY A 160 1.76 4.47 -5.72
N GLY A 161 3.02 4.21 -5.36
CA GLY A 161 3.41 3.14 -4.43
C GLY A 161 2.76 3.29 -3.07
N LEU A 162 2.78 4.50 -2.49
CA LEU A 162 2.13 4.80 -1.21
C LEU A 162 0.60 4.71 -1.29
N ALA A 163 -0.01 5.21 -2.37
CA ALA A 163 -1.47 5.20 -2.56
C ALA A 163 -2.06 3.78 -2.66
N LEU A 164 -1.38 2.87 -3.38
CA LEU A 164 -1.83 1.46 -3.44
C LEU A 164 -1.43 0.67 -2.20
N LEU A 165 -0.23 0.89 -1.63
CA LEU A 165 0.17 0.26 -0.37
C LEU A 165 -0.85 0.59 0.74
N ARG A 166 -1.35 1.83 0.82
CA ARG A 166 -2.38 2.27 1.78
C ARG A 166 -3.62 1.37 1.83
N LEU A 167 -3.99 0.73 0.72
CA LEU A 167 -5.21 -0.08 0.59
C LEU A 167 -5.01 -1.53 1.03
N SER A 168 -3.80 -2.09 0.90
CA SER A 168 -3.54 -3.54 0.99
C SER A 168 -3.52 -4.16 2.40
N GLY A 169 -4.29 -3.61 3.35
CA GLY A 169 -4.40 -4.13 4.72
C GLY A 169 -5.39 -5.30 4.88
N GLU A 170 -5.34 -5.99 6.01
CA GLU A 170 -6.30 -7.04 6.40
C GLU A 170 -7.70 -6.46 6.72
N ASP A 171 -8.75 -7.28 6.69
CA ASP A 171 -10.15 -6.85 6.97
C ASP A 171 -10.33 -6.16 8.34
N ASN A 172 -9.48 -6.49 9.31
CA ASN A 172 -9.55 -5.97 10.69
C ASN A 172 -8.68 -4.71 10.93
N LEU A 173 -8.05 -4.16 9.89
CA LEU A 173 -7.14 -3.01 9.98
C LEU A 173 -7.59 -1.88 9.05
N ASN A 174 -7.58 -0.63 9.53
CA ASN A 174 -7.85 0.54 8.67
C ASN A 174 -6.63 1.00 7.85
N TYR A 175 -5.43 0.51 8.19
CA TYR A 175 -4.20 0.65 7.41
C TYR A 175 -3.37 -0.63 7.47
N PRO A 176 -2.69 -1.04 6.38
CA PRO A 176 -1.75 -2.15 6.37
C PRO A 176 -0.60 -1.98 7.37
N GLU A 177 -0.06 -3.10 7.85
CA GLU A 177 0.92 -3.15 8.95
C GLU A 177 2.22 -2.40 8.61
N ASN A 178 2.63 -2.44 7.34
CA ASN A 178 3.85 -1.78 6.89
C ASN A 178 3.63 -0.39 6.26
N TYR A 179 2.40 0.13 6.16
CA TYR A 179 2.13 1.44 5.53
C TYR A 179 2.84 2.59 6.27
N TYR A 180 2.56 2.76 7.56
CA TYR A 180 3.20 3.82 8.36
C TYR A 180 4.69 3.59 8.55
N SER A 181 5.12 2.33 8.71
CA SER A 181 6.54 1.97 8.72
C SER A 181 7.25 2.44 7.44
N THR A 182 6.59 2.34 6.29
CA THR A 182 7.09 2.84 5.00
C THR A 182 7.08 4.37 4.94
N LEU A 183 5.98 5.01 5.37
CA LEU A 183 5.85 6.48 5.37
C LEU A 183 6.89 7.16 6.28
N ALA A 184 7.34 6.50 7.35
CA ALA A 184 8.41 6.98 8.23
C ALA A 184 9.76 7.21 7.52
N LEU A 185 10.02 6.56 6.37
CA LEU A 185 11.19 6.85 5.53
C LEU A 185 11.16 8.29 4.97
N PHE A 186 9.95 8.80 4.70
CA PHE A 186 9.73 10.09 4.06
C PHE A 186 9.56 11.21 5.09
N ASN A 187 8.99 10.91 6.27
CA ASN A 187 8.68 11.93 7.27
C ASN A 187 9.09 11.54 8.69
N LYS A 188 9.82 12.43 9.36
CA LYS A 188 10.34 12.29 10.71
C LYS A 188 9.26 12.33 11.79
N VAL A 189 8.20 13.13 11.61
CA VAL A 189 7.07 13.19 12.56
C VAL A 189 6.37 11.83 12.61
N VAL A 190 6.17 11.19 11.46
CA VAL A 190 5.60 9.83 11.35
C VAL A 190 6.51 8.77 11.99
N GLU A 191 7.83 8.87 11.81
CA GLU A 191 8.80 7.99 12.48
C GLU A 191 8.70 8.10 14.01
N ASP A 192 8.60 9.32 14.54
CA ASP A 192 8.58 9.55 15.98
C ASP A 192 7.18 9.32 16.61
N ASP A 193 6.09 9.47 15.86
CA ASP A 193 4.74 9.04 16.26
C ASP A 193 4.65 7.52 16.47
N LEU A 194 5.24 6.74 15.56
CA LEU A 194 5.34 5.28 15.70
C LEU A 194 6.14 4.90 16.95
N ARG A 195 7.27 5.56 17.19
CA ARG A 195 8.10 5.33 18.38
C ARG A 195 7.40 5.71 19.68
N ARG A 196 6.76 6.88 19.73
CA ARG A 196 5.91 7.30 20.87
C ARG A 196 4.75 6.33 21.11
N SER A 197 4.25 5.69 20.06
CA SER A 197 3.22 4.64 20.10
C SER A 197 3.76 3.23 20.37
N GLY A 198 5.04 3.07 20.71
CA GLY A 198 5.67 1.79 21.00
C GLY A 198 5.75 0.83 19.80
N LYS A 199 5.70 1.33 18.56
CA LYS A 199 5.73 0.53 17.34
C LYS A 199 7.14 0.37 16.79
N THR A 200 7.49 -0.85 16.41
CA THR A 200 8.71 -1.16 15.66
C THR A 200 8.54 -0.76 14.19
N ILE A 201 9.43 0.08 13.68
CA ILE A 201 9.42 0.50 12.28
C ILE A 201 10.04 -0.61 11.42
N ASN A 202 9.24 -1.22 10.56
CA ASN A 202 9.70 -2.27 9.66
C ASN A 202 10.22 -1.67 8.34
N SER A 203 11.53 -1.77 8.11
CA SER A 203 12.20 -1.22 6.91
C SER A 203 12.07 -2.10 5.65
N ILE A 204 11.26 -3.17 5.67
CA ILE A 204 11.13 -4.15 4.57
C ILE A 204 10.88 -3.51 3.18
N PHE A 205 10.17 -2.38 3.14
CA PHE A 205 9.85 -1.65 1.91
C PHE A 205 10.66 -0.37 1.71
N HIS A 206 11.50 0.06 2.67
CA HIS A 206 12.32 1.26 2.50
C HIS A 206 13.25 1.16 1.31
N ASP A 207 13.78 -0.04 1.09
CA ASP A 207 14.71 -0.35 0.01
C ASP A 207 14.08 -0.22 -1.40
N ALA A 208 12.75 -0.31 -1.52
CA ALA A 208 12.05 -0.05 -2.77
C ALA A 208 12.22 1.40 -3.28
N PHE A 209 12.62 2.31 -2.39
CA PHE A 209 12.82 3.73 -2.68
C PHE A 209 14.30 4.17 -2.62
N VAL A 210 15.16 3.43 -1.90
CA VAL A 210 16.60 3.78 -1.77
C VAL A 210 17.58 2.85 -2.52
N GLY A 211 17.14 1.67 -2.98
CA GLY A 211 17.86 0.88 -3.99
C GLY A 211 19.18 0.22 -3.57
N LYS A 212 19.34 -0.09 -2.28
CA LYS A 212 20.59 -0.61 -1.71
C LYS A 212 20.67 -2.14 -1.76
N ASP A 213 19.58 -2.83 -1.40
CA ASP A 213 19.55 -4.24 -1.02
C ASP A 213 18.60 -5.10 -1.88
N LYS A 214 17.54 -5.67 -1.30
CA LYS A 214 16.61 -6.67 -1.90
C LYS A 214 15.86 -6.14 -3.13
N PHE A 215 15.42 -4.89 -3.10
CA PHE A 215 14.70 -4.24 -4.20
C PHE A 215 15.63 -3.72 -5.30
N ARG A 216 16.95 -3.73 -5.10
CA ARG A 216 17.92 -3.35 -6.15
C ARG A 216 17.79 -4.21 -7.41
N ALA A 217 17.42 -5.48 -7.27
CA ALA A 217 17.10 -6.37 -8.40
C ALA A 217 15.74 -6.04 -9.07
N PHE A 218 14.83 -5.40 -8.33
CA PHE A 218 13.52 -4.94 -8.83
C PHE A 218 13.58 -3.60 -9.55
N LEU A 219 14.46 -2.67 -9.15
CA LEU A 219 14.48 -1.29 -9.64
C LEU A 219 14.42 -1.11 -11.17
N PRO A 220 15.12 -1.90 -12.01
CA PRO A 220 15.00 -1.79 -13.47
C PRO A 220 13.58 -2.05 -14.00
N TYR A 221 12.84 -2.92 -13.31
CA TYR A 221 11.45 -3.28 -13.64
C TYR A 221 10.42 -2.40 -12.92
N LEU A 222 10.79 -1.69 -11.84
CA LEU A 222 9.94 -0.70 -11.19
C LEU A 222 10.03 0.69 -11.85
N THR A 223 11.05 0.94 -12.66
CA THR A 223 11.23 2.22 -13.37
C THR A 223 10.61 2.26 -14.78
N ASN A 224 10.31 1.11 -15.39
CA ASN A 224 9.83 0.96 -16.77
C ASN A 224 8.61 0.03 -16.85
N GLU A 225 7.82 0.10 -17.92
CA GLU A 225 6.70 -0.83 -18.13
C GLU A 225 7.20 -2.28 -18.27
N VAL A 226 6.62 -3.22 -17.51
CA VAL A 226 7.01 -4.63 -17.54
C VAL A 226 6.44 -5.31 -18.78
N ASN A 227 7.33 -5.90 -19.58
CA ASN A 227 6.99 -6.67 -20.77
C ASN A 227 7.25 -8.18 -20.58
N GLU A 228 6.78 -9.01 -21.50
CA GLU A 228 6.86 -10.48 -21.35
C GLU A 228 8.31 -11.00 -21.19
N LYS A 229 9.29 -10.35 -21.82
CA LYS A 229 10.70 -10.75 -21.72
C LYS A 229 11.28 -10.53 -20.32
N ASP A 230 10.77 -9.55 -19.58
CA ASP A 230 11.16 -9.32 -18.19
C ASP A 230 10.67 -10.45 -17.29
N VAL A 231 9.45 -10.94 -17.53
CA VAL A 231 8.86 -12.09 -16.84
C VAL A 231 9.58 -13.38 -17.21
N GLU A 232 9.86 -13.61 -18.51
CA GLU A 232 10.65 -14.74 -19.00
C GLU A 232 12.05 -14.77 -18.37
N LYS A 233 12.72 -13.61 -18.31
CA LYS A 233 14.04 -13.48 -17.68
C LYS A 233 13.98 -13.75 -16.17
N ALA A 234 13.08 -13.10 -15.44
CA ALA A 234 12.99 -13.30 -13.99
C ALA A 234 12.61 -14.75 -13.63
N ALA A 235 11.70 -15.38 -14.38
CA ALA A 235 11.37 -16.79 -14.21
C ALA A 235 12.61 -17.68 -14.44
N LYS A 236 13.38 -17.44 -15.51
CA LYS A 236 14.61 -18.18 -15.81
C LYS A 236 15.68 -17.99 -14.72
N ASP A 237 15.94 -16.75 -14.31
CA ASP A 237 16.93 -16.41 -13.27
C ASP A 237 16.56 -17.05 -11.92
N GLU A 238 15.27 -17.20 -11.63
CA GLU A 238 14.74 -17.87 -10.43
C GLU A 238 14.52 -19.39 -10.60
N ASN A 239 14.93 -19.98 -11.72
CA ASN A 239 14.80 -21.41 -12.08
C ASN A 239 13.36 -21.93 -12.16
N GLN A 240 12.43 -21.06 -12.54
CA GLN A 240 11.00 -21.32 -12.72
C GLN A 240 10.69 -21.59 -14.21
N ARG A 241 9.60 -22.32 -14.49
CA ARG A 241 9.07 -22.50 -15.85
C ARG A 241 7.82 -21.65 -16.01
N LEU A 242 7.70 -20.91 -17.11
CA LEU A 242 6.43 -20.27 -17.46
C LEU A 242 5.43 -21.34 -17.91
N ASP A 243 4.29 -21.42 -17.22
CA ASP A 243 3.11 -22.13 -17.69
C ASP A 243 2.15 -21.15 -18.39
N ARG A 244 1.54 -21.59 -19.50
CA ARG A 244 0.57 -20.81 -20.28
C ARG A 244 -0.68 -21.65 -20.47
N ASN A 245 -1.86 -21.07 -20.24
CA ASN A 245 -3.13 -21.74 -20.43
C ASN A 245 -3.29 -22.16 -21.91
N LYS A 246 -3.41 -23.48 -22.14
CA LYS A 246 -3.40 -24.07 -23.49
C LYS A 246 -4.57 -23.64 -24.40
N LEU A 247 -5.64 -23.08 -23.84
CA LEU A 247 -6.82 -22.63 -24.58
C LEU A 247 -6.81 -21.11 -24.85
N THR A 248 -6.28 -20.32 -23.93
CA THR A 248 -6.32 -18.84 -24.00
C THR A 248 -4.96 -18.18 -24.26
N GLY A 249 -3.87 -18.95 -24.23
CA GLY A 249 -2.49 -18.45 -24.34
C GLY A 249 -1.98 -17.69 -23.10
N LEU A 250 -2.86 -17.34 -22.15
CA LEU A 250 -2.55 -16.48 -21.02
C LEU A 250 -1.54 -17.09 -20.05
N LEU A 251 -0.65 -16.26 -19.54
CA LEU A 251 0.32 -16.62 -18.50
C LEU A 251 -0.38 -17.09 -17.22
N ASN A 252 -0.02 -18.28 -16.75
CA ASN A 252 -0.46 -18.79 -15.45
C ASN A 252 0.37 -18.16 -14.32
N ILE A 253 0.01 -16.95 -13.91
CA ILE A 253 0.72 -16.20 -12.85
C ILE A 253 0.82 -16.99 -11.53
N ASP A 254 -0.14 -17.86 -11.23
CA ASP A 254 -0.17 -18.60 -9.96
C ASP A 254 0.85 -19.76 -9.92
N SER A 255 1.39 -20.16 -11.08
CA SER A 255 2.56 -21.05 -11.16
C SER A 255 3.88 -20.38 -10.74
N LEU A 256 3.93 -19.05 -10.70
CA LEU A 256 5.15 -18.28 -10.45
C LEU A 256 5.29 -17.87 -8.97
N GLU A 257 6.52 -17.76 -8.52
CA GLU A 257 6.90 -17.29 -7.18
C GLU A 257 7.84 -16.07 -7.23
N LYS A 258 8.12 -15.51 -6.04
CA LYS A 258 9.17 -14.48 -5.80
C LYS A 258 9.09 -13.28 -6.76
N ILE A 259 10.15 -12.97 -7.53
CA ILE A 259 10.23 -11.82 -8.44
C ILE A 259 9.37 -12.08 -9.68
N ALA A 260 9.49 -13.27 -10.28
CA ALA A 260 8.72 -13.64 -11.47
C ALA A 260 7.21 -13.53 -11.25
N TYR A 261 6.71 -13.87 -10.06
CA TYR A 261 5.30 -13.68 -9.68
C TYR A 261 4.87 -12.21 -9.79
N ILE A 262 5.63 -11.30 -9.18
CA ILE A 262 5.29 -9.87 -9.12
C ILE A 262 5.38 -9.26 -10.52
N LEU A 263 6.40 -9.60 -11.31
CA LEU A 263 6.48 -9.17 -12.72
C LEU A 263 5.33 -9.75 -13.55
N GLY A 264 4.93 -11.00 -13.31
CA GLY A 264 3.76 -11.62 -13.94
C GLY A 264 2.45 -10.88 -13.64
N VAL A 265 2.26 -10.37 -12.41
CA VAL A 265 1.13 -9.51 -12.06
C VAL A 265 1.21 -8.15 -12.76
N LEU A 266 2.37 -7.48 -12.73
CA LEU A 266 2.60 -6.19 -13.41
C LEU A 266 2.31 -6.27 -14.92
N PHE A 267 2.74 -7.35 -15.56
CA PHE A 267 2.50 -7.64 -16.98
C PHE A 267 1.02 -7.97 -17.29
N SER A 268 0.37 -8.77 -16.43
CA SER A 268 -0.97 -9.30 -16.70
C SER A 268 -2.10 -8.29 -16.44
N TYR A 269 -1.90 -7.34 -15.52
CA TYR A 269 -2.93 -6.39 -15.10
C TYR A 269 -2.69 -4.99 -15.69
N GLY A 270 -3.66 -4.50 -16.46
CA GLY A 270 -3.68 -3.16 -17.06
C GLY A 270 -4.51 -2.17 -16.24
N VAL A 271 -4.18 -0.88 -16.40
CA VAL A 271 -4.87 0.25 -15.77
C VAL A 271 -5.57 1.11 -16.83
N GLY A 272 -6.76 1.64 -16.53
CA GLY A 272 -7.57 2.39 -17.50
C GLY A 272 -7.84 1.58 -18.77
N GLU A 273 -7.69 2.19 -19.94
CA GLU A 273 -7.98 1.57 -21.24
C GLU A 273 -6.91 0.58 -21.76
N GLU A 274 -5.87 0.28 -20.99
CA GLU A 274 -4.78 -0.60 -21.45
C GLU A 274 -5.25 -2.01 -21.87
N PRO A 275 -4.79 -2.53 -23.03
CA PRO A 275 -5.14 -3.86 -23.54
C PRO A 275 -4.26 -4.96 -22.91
N LYS A 276 -4.38 -5.14 -21.58
CA LYS A 276 -3.77 -6.26 -20.86
C LYS A 276 -4.80 -7.38 -20.59
N ALA A 277 -4.32 -8.56 -20.21
CA ALA A 277 -5.15 -9.75 -20.01
C ALA A 277 -6.19 -9.63 -18.87
N LYS A 278 -5.94 -8.76 -17.88
CA LYS A 278 -6.82 -8.47 -16.75
C LYS A 278 -6.83 -6.96 -16.46
N LYS A 279 -7.88 -6.45 -15.81
CA LYS A 279 -7.96 -5.05 -15.34
C LYS A 279 -7.67 -4.95 -13.83
N ILE A 280 -6.84 -3.98 -13.45
CA ILE A 280 -6.36 -3.76 -12.08
C ILE A 280 -7.48 -3.45 -11.08
N ASP A 281 -8.60 -2.93 -11.57
CA ASP A 281 -9.85 -2.58 -10.88
C ASP A 281 -10.30 -3.67 -9.91
N SER A 282 -10.24 -4.92 -10.35
CA SER A 282 -10.61 -6.11 -9.57
C SER A 282 -9.71 -6.35 -8.35
N LEU A 283 -8.43 -5.99 -8.43
CA LEU A 283 -7.48 -6.09 -7.32
C LEU A 283 -7.63 -4.88 -6.39
N ILE A 284 -7.76 -3.66 -6.94
CA ILE A 284 -7.87 -2.44 -6.14
C ILE A 284 -9.16 -2.43 -5.32
N ALA A 285 -10.32 -2.71 -5.93
CA ALA A 285 -11.59 -2.76 -5.20
C ALA A 285 -11.62 -3.88 -4.15
N ALA A 286 -10.86 -4.96 -4.35
CA ALA A 286 -10.67 -6.04 -3.37
C ALA A 286 -9.47 -5.80 -2.43
N ASN A 287 -8.91 -4.59 -2.34
CA ASN A 287 -7.77 -4.22 -1.49
C ASN A 287 -6.56 -5.18 -1.61
N PHE A 288 -6.31 -5.71 -2.81
CA PHE A 288 -5.29 -6.74 -3.11
C PHE A 288 -5.43 -8.03 -2.26
N ARG A 289 -6.58 -8.28 -1.65
CA ARG A 289 -6.90 -9.50 -0.87
C ARG A 289 -7.27 -10.67 -1.77
N ASN A 290 -8.04 -10.40 -2.83
CA ASN A 290 -8.47 -11.39 -3.83
C ASN A 290 -7.58 -11.35 -5.07
N GLY A 291 -7.36 -12.50 -5.71
CA GLY A 291 -6.57 -12.62 -6.94
C GLY A 291 -5.05 -12.48 -6.78
N ILE A 292 -4.56 -12.29 -5.55
CA ILE A 292 -3.14 -12.23 -5.19
C ILE A 292 -2.83 -13.36 -4.18
N LYS A 293 -1.61 -13.91 -4.24
CA LYS A 293 -1.15 -14.96 -3.32
C LYS A 293 -1.13 -14.45 -1.86
N PRO A 294 -1.55 -15.28 -0.87
CA PRO A 294 -1.50 -14.91 0.54
C PRO A 294 -0.14 -14.37 0.98
N GLY A 295 -0.15 -13.28 1.77
CA GLY A 295 1.07 -12.61 2.23
C GLY A 295 1.85 -11.85 1.15
N ARG A 296 1.32 -11.68 -0.07
CA ARG A 296 1.94 -10.87 -1.13
C ARG A 296 1.25 -9.52 -1.37
N SER A 297 0.07 -9.27 -0.80
CA SER A 297 -0.79 -8.11 -1.09
C SER A 297 -0.07 -6.77 -0.98
N GLU A 298 0.58 -6.47 0.16
CA GLU A 298 1.34 -5.21 0.33
C GLU A 298 2.48 -5.05 -0.68
N THR A 299 3.26 -6.11 -0.91
CA THR A 299 4.40 -6.07 -1.85
C THR A 299 3.93 -5.88 -3.28
N VAL A 300 2.83 -6.53 -3.68
CA VAL A 300 2.25 -6.38 -5.03
C VAL A 300 1.66 -4.99 -5.21
N ALA A 301 0.88 -4.50 -4.24
CA ALA A 301 0.28 -3.16 -4.29
C ALA A 301 1.36 -2.06 -4.40
N LEU A 302 2.40 -2.15 -3.57
CA LEU A 302 3.55 -1.25 -3.61
C LEU A 302 4.28 -1.32 -4.96
N CYS A 303 4.63 -2.51 -5.45
CA CYS A 303 5.32 -2.67 -6.73
C CYS A 303 4.47 -2.18 -7.92
N TYR A 304 3.16 -2.42 -7.91
CA TYR A 304 2.25 -1.93 -8.95
C TYR A 304 2.15 -0.40 -8.93
N GLY A 305 2.04 0.20 -7.74
CA GLY A 305 2.02 1.65 -7.58
C GLY A 305 3.34 2.32 -8.00
N LEU A 306 4.48 1.73 -7.64
CA LEU A 306 5.81 2.18 -8.05
C LEU A 306 6.06 2.05 -9.55
N ASN A 307 5.58 0.97 -10.17
CA ASN A 307 5.75 0.75 -11.61
C ASN A 307 4.91 1.72 -12.44
N ARG A 308 3.63 1.93 -12.06
CA ARG A 308 2.66 2.71 -12.84
C ARG A 308 2.63 4.20 -12.52
N GLY A 309 2.93 4.58 -11.27
CA GLY A 309 2.78 5.95 -10.78
C GLY A 309 1.34 6.34 -10.45
N TYR A 310 1.20 7.36 -9.61
CA TYR A 310 -0.07 7.86 -9.07
C TYR A 310 -1.05 8.34 -10.15
N SER A 311 -0.53 9.00 -11.19
CA SER A 311 -1.35 9.75 -12.16
C SER A 311 -2.34 8.89 -12.94
N VAL A 312 -1.97 7.66 -13.30
CA VAL A 312 -2.78 6.78 -14.17
C VAL A 312 -3.97 6.12 -13.47
N PHE A 313 -4.04 6.17 -12.13
CA PHE A 313 -5.18 5.63 -11.39
C PHE A 313 -6.38 6.58 -11.40
N SER A 314 -7.58 6.01 -11.37
CA SER A 314 -8.82 6.71 -11.02
C SER A 314 -8.84 7.11 -9.55
N ASN A 315 -9.76 8.00 -9.16
CA ASN A 315 -9.91 8.45 -7.77
C ASN A 315 -10.41 7.34 -6.82
N ARG A 316 -11.38 6.55 -7.28
CA ARG A 316 -11.88 5.33 -6.64
C ARG A 316 -12.11 4.25 -7.69
N TYR A 317 -12.12 3.00 -7.24
CA TYR A 317 -12.51 1.84 -8.03
C TYR A 317 -13.66 1.13 -7.32
N ARG A 318 -14.70 0.73 -8.08
CA ARG A 318 -15.85 -0.02 -7.56
C ARG A 318 -16.09 -1.25 -8.42
N VAL A 319 -16.22 -2.42 -7.80
CA VAL A 319 -16.50 -3.71 -8.47
C VAL A 319 -17.53 -4.48 -7.64
N GLY A 320 -18.78 -4.52 -8.12
CA GLY A 320 -19.92 -4.92 -7.31
C GLY A 320 -20.11 -3.96 -6.13
N ASP A 321 -20.34 -4.51 -4.94
CA ASP A 321 -20.48 -3.75 -3.69
C ASP A 321 -19.13 -3.28 -3.10
N ASN A 322 -18.01 -3.79 -3.61
CA ASN A 322 -16.68 -3.41 -3.12
C ASN A 322 -16.24 -2.09 -3.74
N GLU A 323 -15.78 -1.14 -2.91
CA GLU A 323 -15.23 0.15 -3.34
C GLU A 323 -13.92 0.44 -2.59
N SER A 324 -12.95 1.08 -3.27
CA SER A 324 -11.68 1.47 -2.66
C SER A 324 -11.16 2.80 -3.21
N THR A 325 -10.70 3.66 -2.32
CA THR A 325 -10.31 5.07 -2.59
C THR A 325 -8.79 5.19 -2.73
N VAL A 326 -8.30 5.31 -3.97
CA VAL A 326 -6.86 5.31 -4.28
C VAL A 326 -6.23 6.67 -4.03
N LYS A 327 -6.81 7.74 -4.58
CA LYS A 327 -6.24 9.09 -4.43
C LYS A 327 -6.38 9.57 -2.98
N PHE A 328 -5.51 10.50 -2.59
CA PHE A 328 -5.62 11.18 -1.29
C PHE A 328 -6.81 12.14 -1.31
N GLU A 329 -7.52 12.27 -0.18
CA GLU A 329 -8.77 13.04 -0.14
C GLU A 329 -8.58 14.52 0.25
N LEU A 330 -7.37 14.89 0.70
CA LEU A 330 -7.04 16.21 1.26
C LEU A 330 -7.94 16.61 2.44
N LYS A 331 -8.38 15.64 3.25
CA LYS A 331 -9.26 15.84 4.41
C LYS A 331 -8.54 15.72 5.75
N SER A 332 -7.28 15.30 5.73
CA SER A 332 -6.49 15.01 6.92
C SER A 332 -5.05 15.50 6.78
N LYS A 333 -4.42 15.82 7.91
CA LYS A 333 -3.00 16.18 7.98
C LYS A 333 -2.13 15.05 7.43
N LEU A 334 -2.51 13.79 7.62
CA LEU A 334 -1.87 12.65 6.96
C LEU A 334 -1.89 12.74 5.42
N ASP A 335 -2.99 13.14 4.78
CA ASP A 335 -3.03 13.31 3.31
C ASP A 335 -1.98 14.33 2.86
N TYR A 336 -2.01 15.54 3.45
CA TYR A 336 -1.08 16.63 3.11
C TYR A 336 0.38 16.27 3.39
N TYR A 337 0.67 15.69 4.56
CA TYR A 337 2.03 15.27 4.91
C TYR A 337 2.53 14.12 4.03
N THR A 338 1.66 13.21 3.58
CA THR A 338 2.06 12.11 2.67
C THR A 338 2.45 12.65 1.29
N ILE A 339 1.63 13.55 0.75
CA ILE A 339 1.87 14.22 -0.54
C ILE A 339 3.15 15.06 -0.46
N GLU A 340 3.27 15.94 0.53
CA GLU A 340 4.41 16.84 0.68
C GLU A 340 5.72 16.05 0.93
N SER A 341 5.71 15.04 1.79
CA SER A 341 6.93 14.26 2.08
C SER A 341 7.39 13.42 0.88
N ALA A 342 6.46 12.91 0.06
CA ALA A 342 6.80 12.23 -1.19
C ALA A 342 7.43 13.21 -2.20
N TYR A 343 6.91 14.44 -2.29
CA TYR A 343 7.47 15.50 -3.14
C TYR A 343 8.86 15.93 -2.66
N GLN A 344 9.00 16.29 -1.39
CA GLN A 344 10.27 16.74 -0.80
C GLN A 344 11.35 15.65 -0.89
N PHE A 345 11.00 14.37 -0.73
CA PHE A 345 11.94 13.26 -0.92
C PHE A 345 12.40 13.12 -2.38
N ALA A 346 11.50 13.26 -3.36
CA ALA A 346 11.87 13.21 -4.77
C ALA A 346 12.76 14.41 -5.18
N PHE A 347 12.32 15.63 -4.87
CA PHE A 347 12.98 16.86 -5.31
C PHE A 347 14.28 17.17 -4.52
N ASN A 348 14.39 16.75 -3.25
CA ASN A 348 15.60 16.90 -2.43
C ASN A 348 16.43 15.60 -2.30
N LYS A 349 16.48 14.78 -3.36
CA LYS A 349 17.47 13.67 -3.49
C LYS A 349 17.40 12.61 -2.37
N GLY A 350 16.21 12.31 -1.88
CA GLY A 350 15.97 11.26 -0.87
C GLY A 350 16.16 11.69 0.58
N VAL A 351 16.17 13.00 0.87
CA VAL A 351 16.20 13.53 2.25
C VAL A 351 14.84 13.31 2.92
N GLN A 352 14.86 12.77 4.14
CA GLN A 352 13.68 12.63 5.01
C GLN A 352 13.20 14.03 5.46
N SER A 353 11.90 14.29 5.31
CA SER A 353 11.25 15.53 5.73
C SER A 353 10.96 15.55 7.24
N ASN A 354 10.68 16.73 7.80
CA ASN A 354 10.20 16.89 9.18
C ASN A 354 8.76 17.45 9.16
N SER A 355 8.37 18.28 10.13
CA SER A 355 7.14 19.07 10.05
C SER A 355 7.16 20.08 8.90
N PHE A 356 5.98 20.59 8.55
CA PHE A 356 5.79 21.56 7.47
C PHE A 356 5.07 22.81 8.01
N PRO A 357 5.78 23.75 8.68
CA PRO A 357 5.14 24.90 9.35
C PRO A 357 4.30 25.80 8.44
N TYR A 358 4.62 25.84 7.15
CA TYR A 358 3.85 26.56 6.12
C TYR A 358 2.57 25.85 5.67
N LEU A 359 2.33 24.60 6.10
CA LEU A 359 1.07 23.87 5.95
C LEU A 359 0.28 23.85 7.27
N ASP A 360 0.99 23.64 8.39
CA ASP A 360 0.41 23.48 9.74
C ASP A 360 -0.46 24.67 10.19
N GLU A 361 -0.33 25.85 9.58
CA GLU A 361 -1.16 27.03 9.85
C GLU A 361 -2.58 26.98 9.22
N TRP A 362 -2.87 26.08 8.28
CA TRP A 362 -4.14 26.09 7.52
C TRP A 362 -4.70 24.74 7.03
N ILE A 363 -3.94 23.64 7.04
CA ILE A 363 -4.45 22.32 6.62
C ILE A 363 -5.50 21.76 7.60
N PRO A 364 -6.47 20.95 7.15
CA PRO A 364 -7.42 20.29 8.03
C PRO A 364 -6.73 19.23 8.91
N GLU A 365 -6.97 19.29 10.22
CA GLU A 365 -6.62 18.24 11.17
C GLU A 365 -7.89 17.51 11.65
N LEU A 366 -7.91 16.18 11.56
CA LEU A 366 -9.00 15.36 12.10
C LEU A 366 -8.88 15.17 13.62
N ASN A 367 -9.97 15.45 14.35
CA ASN A 367 -10.06 15.17 15.78
C ASN A 367 -10.89 13.90 16.02
N LEU A 368 -10.25 12.74 15.83
CA LEU A 368 -10.89 11.42 15.93
C LEU A 368 -10.84 10.86 17.36
N PRO A 369 -11.94 10.26 17.88
CA PRO A 369 -11.90 9.53 19.14
C PRO A 369 -10.97 8.31 19.01
N LYS A 370 -10.25 7.97 20.08
CA LYS A 370 -9.21 6.95 20.10
C LYS A 370 -9.66 5.67 20.83
N PRO A 371 -10.02 4.58 20.14
CA PRO A 371 -10.46 3.34 20.80
C PRO A 371 -9.34 2.64 21.60
N PRO A 372 -9.67 1.80 22.59
CA PRO A 372 -8.69 0.96 23.28
C PRO A 372 -7.85 0.13 22.29
N GLY A 373 -6.53 0.09 22.50
CA GLY A 373 -5.59 -0.64 21.63
C GLY A 373 -5.23 0.06 20.31
N SER A 374 -5.86 1.18 19.97
CA SER A 374 -5.47 2.03 18.84
C SER A 374 -4.29 2.96 19.19
N TYR A 375 -3.60 3.44 18.16
CA TYR A 375 -2.56 4.46 18.26
C TYR A 375 -2.83 5.62 17.31
N THR A 376 -1.99 6.64 17.31
CA THR A 376 -2.21 7.87 16.51
C THR A 376 -0.96 8.14 15.69
N VAL A 377 -1.13 8.53 14.43
CA VAL A 377 -0.05 9.04 13.56
C VAL A 377 -0.59 10.30 12.88
N LEU A 378 0.07 11.44 13.11
CA LEU A 378 -0.45 12.77 12.83
C LEU A 378 -1.85 12.95 13.43
N ASP A 379 -2.88 13.10 12.59
CA ASP A 379 -4.29 13.26 12.99
C ASP A 379 -5.11 11.96 12.83
N GLN A 380 -4.51 10.88 12.32
CA GLN A 380 -5.20 9.63 12.03
C GLN A 380 -5.09 8.64 13.17
N VAL A 381 -6.24 8.06 13.56
CA VAL A 381 -6.32 6.98 14.54
C VAL A 381 -6.15 5.64 13.83
N VAL A 382 -5.09 4.92 14.18
CA VAL A 382 -4.73 3.63 13.59
C VAL A 382 -5.22 2.51 14.50
N SER A 383 -6.15 1.71 14.01
CA SER A 383 -6.62 0.51 14.69
C SER A 383 -5.48 -0.50 14.77
N GLY A 384 -5.04 -0.83 15.99
CA GLY A 384 -4.24 -2.04 16.21
C GLY A 384 -5.06 -3.28 15.85
N LYS A 385 -4.40 -4.44 15.70
CA LYS A 385 -5.07 -5.73 15.47
C LYS A 385 -6.22 -5.89 16.48
N LYS A 386 -7.44 -5.93 15.96
CA LYS A 386 -8.70 -6.00 16.70
C LYS A 386 -8.56 -7.02 17.84
N ILE A 387 -8.82 -6.61 19.08
CA ILE A 387 -8.89 -7.54 20.22
C ILE A 387 -9.93 -8.60 19.82
N PRO A 388 -9.54 -9.88 19.67
CA PRO A 388 -10.43 -10.87 19.10
C PRO A 388 -11.64 -11.05 20.02
N GLN A 389 -12.82 -11.11 19.42
CA GLN A 389 -14.08 -11.09 20.16
C GLN A 389 -14.12 -12.26 21.14
N ILE A 390 -14.50 -12.01 22.40
CA ILE A 390 -14.49 -13.05 23.45
C ILE A 390 -15.33 -14.25 22.99
N GLY A 391 -14.68 -15.40 22.84
CA GLY A 391 -15.28 -16.64 22.30
C GLY A 391 -15.07 -16.90 20.80
N SER A 392 -14.45 -16.00 20.03
CA SER A 392 -14.10 -16.24 18.62
C SER A 392 -12.99 -17.28 18.48
N GLN A 393 -12.79 -17.82 17.26
CA GLN A 393 -11.75 -18.81 17.01
C GLN A 393 -10.34 -18.24 17.22
N GLU A 394 -10.09 -16.97 16.88
CA GLU A 394 -8.82 -16.28 17.12
C GLU A 394 -8.63 -15.94 18.61
N TYR A 395 -9.71 -15.59 19.31
CA TYR A 395 -9.68 -15.39 20.77
C TYR A 395 -9.30 -16.70 21.45
N ILE A 396 -9.99 -17.80 21.11
CA ILE A 396 -9.69 -19.13 21.65
C ILE A 396 -8.26 -19.56 21.26
N GLN A 397 -7.80 -19.35 20.03
CA GLN A 397 -6.43 -19.70 19.63
C GLN A 397 -5.37 -18.90 20.39
N SER A 398 -5.51 -17.58 20.52
CA SER A 398 -4.57 -16.75 21.28
C SER A 398 -4.60 -17.07 22.79
N LEU A 399 -5.79 -17.31 23.33
CA LEU A 399 -5.99 -17.75 24.71
C LEU A 399 -5.33 -19.11 24.97
N LEU A 400 -5.53 -20.11 24.11
CA LEU A 400 -4.87 -21.42 24.19
C LEU A 400 -3.34 -21.30 24.01
N GLN A 401 -2.85 -20.45 23.11
CA GLN A 401 -1.40 -20.20 22.97
C GLN A 401 -0.80 -19.55 24.24
N SER A 402 -1.55 -18.69 24.94
CA SER A 402 -1.13 -18.15 26.23
C SER A 402 -1.21 -19.16 27.38
N PHE A 403 -2.22 -20.06 27.38
CA PHE A 403 -2.35 -21.12 28.38
C PHE A 403 -1.35 -22.29 28.19
N PHE A 404 -0.93 -22.61 26.97
CA PHE A 404 0.01 -23.70 26.68
C PHE A 404 1.48 -23.24 26.55
N GLN A 405 1.88 -22.20 27.30
CA GLN A 405 3.29 -21.89 27.49
C GLN A 405 4.01 -23.00 28.27
N LYS A 406 5.34 -23.14 28.08
CA LYS A 406 6.14 -24.23 28.68
C LYS A 406 6.03 -24.34 30.20
N SER A 407 5.79 -23.22 30.89
CA SER A 407 5.63 -23.11 32.34
C SER A 407 4.27 -23.59 32.87
N SER A 408 3.24 -23.60 32.03
CA SER A 408 1.85 -23.89 32.44
C SER A 408 1.32 -25.25 31.97
N ILE A 409 1.95 -25.88 30.98
CA ILE A 409 1.59 -27.23 30.49
C ILE A 409 1.39 -28.24 31.64
N GLN A 410 2.25 -28.22 32.66
CA GLN A 410 2.19 -29.14 33.81
C GLN A 410 0.86 -29.14 34.57
N TYR A 411 0.12 -28.02 34.59
CA TYR A 411 -1.18 -27.93 35.26
C TYR A 411 -2.31 -28.50 34.40
N PHE A 412 -2.12 -28.58 33.07
CA PHE A 412 -3.11 -29.09 32.13
C PHE A 412 -2.86 -30.54 31.71
N THR A 413 -1.68 -31.12 31.97
CA THR A 413 -1.37 -32.53 31.69
C THR A 413 -2.47 -33.49 32.17
N PRO A 414 -2.99 -33.41 33.42
CA PRO A 414 -4.04 -34.34 33.88
C PRO A 414 -5.36 -34.20 33.12
N PHE A 415 -5.70 -32.99 32.66
CA PHE A 415 -6.89 -32.74 31.85
C PHE A 415 -6.71 -33.28 30.41
N ILE A 416 -5.54 -33.07 29.80
CA ILE A 416 -5.20 -33.62 28.49
C ILE A 416 -5.20 -35.16 28.53
N GLU A 417 -4.63 -35.76 29.57
CA GLU A 417 -4.64 -37.21 29.77
C GLU A 417 -6.06 -37.76 29.95
N ALA A 418 -6.91 -37.11 30.76
CA ALA A 418 -8.30 -37.48 30.92
C ALA A 418 -9.09 -37.36 29.60
N LEU A 419 -8.89 -36.28 28.83
CA LEU A 419 -9.53 -36.06 27.54
C LEU A 419 -9.10 -37.10 26.51
N VAL A 420 -7.80 -37.37 26.38
CA VAL A 420 -7.25 -38.40 25.47
C VAL A 420 -7.75 -39.78 25.87
N LYS A 421 -7.79 -40.11 27.17
CA LYS A 421 -8.30 -41.38 27.69
C LYS A 421 -9.80 -41.56 27.43
N LYS A 422 -10.59 -40.48 27.48
CA LYS A 422 -12.03 -40.49 27.13
C LYS A 422 -12.25 -40.60 25.62
N ILE A 423 -11.49 -39.88 24.80
CA ILE A 423 -11.54 -40.04 23.33
C ILE A 423 -11.17 -41.48 22.93
N LEU A 424 -10.12 -42.06 23.55
CA LEU A 424 -9.74 -43.45 23.33
C LEU A 424 -10.82 -44.43 23.80
N SER A 425 -11.44 -44.23 24.97
CA SER A 425 -12.54 -45.11 25.40
C SER A 425 -13.70 -45.08 24.40
N ASP A 426 -14.08 -43.89 23.94
CA ASP A 426 -15.28 -43.71 23.11
C ASP A 426 -15.05 -44.24 21.68
N VAL A 427 -13.82 -44.11 21.17
CA VAL A 427 -13.38 -44.79 19.95
C VAL A 427 -13.35 -46.31 20.13
N THR A 428 -12.92 -46.85 21.29
CA THR A 428 -12.98 -48.29 21.53
C THR A 428 -14.41 -48.81 21.70
N GLU A 429 -15.32 -48.05 22.32
CA GLU A 429 -16.75 -48.40 22.43
C GLU A 429 -17.39 -48.45 21.04
N GLN A 430 -17.18 -47.42 20.19
CA GLN A 430 -17.66 -47.41 18.81
C GLN A 430 -17.15 -48.59 17.98
N ASN A 431 -15.88 -49.00 18.17
CA ASN A 431 -15.31 -50.18 17.50
C ASN A 431 -15.69 -51.53 18.12
N SER A 432 -16.25 -51.56 19.34
CA SER A 432 -16.66 -52.78 20.04
C SER A 432 -18.04 -53.30 19.61
N VAL A 433 -18.87 -52.45 18.98
CA VAL A 433 -20.22 -52.83 18.54
C VAL A 433 -20.17 -53.62 17.22
N LYS A 434 -19.84 -54.92 17.31
CA LYS A 434 -20.13 -55.89 16.25
C LYS A 434 -21.55 -56.49 16.43
N PRO A 435 -22.21 -56.90 15.33
CA PRO A 435 -23.66 -57.10 15.32
C PRO A 435 -24.10 -58.35 16.10
N ARG A 436 -25.13 -58.18 16.94
CA ARG A 436 -25.75 -59.27 17.68
C ARG A 436 -26.74 -60.03 16.78
N ILE A 437 -26.28 -61.14 16.21
CA ILE A 437 -27.15 -62.09 15.50
C ILE A 437 -28.00 -62.84 16.53
N THR A 438 -29.32 -62.66 16.48
CA THR A 438 -30.32 -63.50 17.17
C THR A 438 -31.58 -63.58 16.29
N THR A 439 -32.26 -64.73 16.35
CA THR A 439 -33.21 -65.21 15.31
C THR A 439 -34.68 -65.11 15.72
N SER A 440 -35.56 -65.01 14.70
CA SER A 440 -37.05 -65.17 14.74
C SER A 440 -37.81 -64.11 15.55
N VAL A 441 -39.01 -63.63 15.21
CA VAL A 441 -39.96 -63.79 14.06
C VAL A 441 -40.55 -62.37 13.78
N GLU A 442 -41.19 -61.99 12.66
CA GLU A 442 -41.71 -62.72 11.50
C GLU A 442 -41.54 -61.93 10.17
N ALA A 443 -42.61 -61.33 9.60
CA ALA A 443 -42.67 -60.82 8.22
C ALA A 443 -43.78 -59.74 8.04
N PRO A 444 -43.93 -59.08 6.87
CA PRO A 444 -42.93 -58.58 5.91
C PRO A 444 -43.13 -57.06 5.58
N VAL A 445 -42.27 -56.45 4.73
CA VAL A 445 -42.66 -55.63 3.55
C VAL A 445 -41.44 -54.96 2.85
N SER A 446 -41.52 -54.88 1.51
CA SER A 446 -40.71 -54.09 0.54
C SER A 446 -39.17 -54.19 0.58
N LEU A 447 -38.60 -54.74 -0.50
CA LEU A 447 -37.20 -54.56 -0.89
C LEU A 447 -36.97 -53.17 -1.52
N SER A 448 -35.76 -52.64 -1.34
CA SER A 448 -34.95 -52.13 -2.47
C SER A 448 -33.46 -52.20 -2.11
N GLU A 449 -32.59 -52.17 -3.12
CA GLU A 449 -31.18 -52.52 -3.00
C GLU A 449 -30.29 -51.35 -2.57
N ASN A 450 -29.15 -51.65 -1.93
CA ASN A 450 -27.96 -50.80 -2.13
C ASN A 450 -26.64 -51.59 -1.94
N LYS A 451 -25.97 -51.89 -3.07
CA LYS A 451 -24.59 -52.42 -3.07
C LYS A 451 -23.63 -51.25 -2.85
N GLY A 452 -22.75 -51.32 -1.85
CA GLY A 452 -21.73 -50.29 -1.62
C GLY A 452 -20.97 -50.39 -0.28
N ARG A 453 -21.61 -50.90 0.78
CA ARG A 453 -21.05 -50.93 2.15
C ARG A 453 -19.87 -51.91 2.37
N GLY A 454 -19.32 -52.48 1.31
CA GLY A 454 -18.11 -53.31 1.32
C GLY A 454 -16.85 -52.45 1.19
N ASP A 455 -16.77 -51.68 0.09
CA ASP A 455 -15.54 -50.99 -0.32
C ASP A 455 -15.19 -49.81 0.59
N GLU A 456 -16.18 -49.05 1.06
CA GLU A 456 -16.00 -47.97 2.06
C GLU A 456 -15.28 -48.47 3.33
N ASN A 457 -15.52 -49.72 3.72
CA ASN A 457 -14.99 -50.35 4.94
C ASN A 457 -13.58 -50.93 4.75
N GLU A 458 -13.10 -51.01 3.51
CA GLU A 458 -11.68 -51.20 3.18
C GLU A 458 -10.96 -49.85 3.08
N GLU A 459 -11.59 -48.84 2.45
CA GLU A 459 -11.01 -47.50 2.28
C GLU A 459 -10.80 -46.80 3.63
N LEU A 460 -11.76 -46.90 4.56
CA LEU A 460 -11.63 -46.40 5.93
C LEU A 460 -10.47 -47.06 6.70
N LYS A 461 -10.23 -48.37 6.52
CA LYS A 461 -9.09 -49.06 7.14
C LYS A 461 -7.77 -48.60 6.56
N LYS A 462 -7.69 -48.42 5.24
CA LYS A 462 -6.48 -47.89 4.57
C LYS A 462 -6.17 -46.48 5.07
N ARG A 463 -7.17 -45.58 5.15
CA ARG A 463 -7.02 -44.23 5.71
C ARG A 463 -6.56 -44.22 7.17
N ASN A 464 -7.07 -45.12 8.01
CA ASN A 464 -6.63 -45.21 9.41
C ASN A 464 -5.16 -45.65 9.52
N ILE A 465 -4.72 -46.62 8.72
CA ILE A 465 -3.31 -47.06 8.69
C ILE A 465 -2.40 -45.93 8.17
N GLU A 466 -2.83 -45.19 7.13
CA GLU A 466 -2.11 -44.00 6.64
C GLU A 466 -2.01 -42.90 7.70
N LEU A 467 -3.07 -42.66 8.49
CA LEU A 467 -3.06 -41.70 9.60
C LEU A 467 -2.12 -42.13 10.74
N GLU A 468 -2.10 -43.41 11.12
CA GLU A 468 -1.19 -43.93 12.15
C GLU A 468 0.29 -43.81 11.73
N ASP A 469 0.62 -44.07 10.46
CA ASP A 469 1.96 -43.84 9.91
C ASP A 469 2.29 -42.33 9.81
N LEU A 470 1.35 -41.48 9.41
CA LEU A 470 1.55 -40.02 9.36
C LEU A 470 1.83 -39.45 10.77
N VAL A 471 1.06 -39.87 11.78
CA VAL A 471 1.26 -39.51 13.19
C VAL A 471 2.61 -40.03 13.68
N SER A 472 2.96 -41.29 13.35
CA SER A 472 4.27 -41.88 13.69
C SER A 472 5.44 -41.13 13.06
N LYS A 473 5.31 -40.66 11.82
CA LYS A 473 6.30 -39.82 11.13
C LYS A 473 6.44 -38.46 11.81
N LEU A 474 5.34 -37.79 12.17
CA LEU A 474 5.35 -36.52 12.89
C LEU A 474 6.02 -36.63 14.28
N TYR A 475 5.77 -37.71 15.03
CA TYR A 475 6.47 -37.97 16.30
C TYR A 475 7.97 -38.23 16.12
N LYS A 476 8.37 -38.95 15.06
CA LYS A 476 9.77 -39.20 14.71
C LYS A 476 10.49 -37.93 14.28
N GLU A 477 9.88 -37.07 13.45
CA GLU A 477 10.45 -35.78 13.07
C GLU A 477 10.64 -34.84 14.27
N LYS A 478 9.65 -34.76 15.16
CA LYS A 478 9.70 -33.91 16.36
C LYS A 478 10.81 -34.36 17.30
N SER A 479 11.01 -35.68 17.42
CA SER A 479 12.13 -36.29 18.14
C SER A 479 13.49 -36.01 17.47
N ALA A 480 13.58 -36.14 16.13
CA ALA A 480 14.80 -35.88 15.38
C ALA A 480 15.25 -34.41 15.45
N LYS A 481 14.31 -33.45 15.41
CA LYS A 481 14.58 -32.02 15.59
C LYS A 481 15.10 -31.72 17.00
N ASN A 482 14.54 -32.36 18.04
CA ASN A 482 15.06 -32.26 19.41
C ASN A 482 16.49 -32.84 19.54
N ILE A 483 16.74 -34.05 19.04
CA ILE A 483 18.06 -34.70 19.10
C ILE A 483 19.11 -33.87 18.34
N LYS A 484 18.80 -33.36 17.14
CA LYS A 484 19.73 -32.52 16.38
C LYS A 484 20.08 -31.24 17.12
N SER A 485 19.09 -30.55 17.70
CA SER A 485 19.33 -29.35 18.51
C SER A 485 20.09 -29.62 19.83
N LEU A 486 20.01 -30.82 20.39
CA LEU A 486 20.86 -31.24 21.53
C LEU A 486 22.32 -31.47 21.09
N ILE A 487 22.54 -32.14 19.95
CA ILE A 487 23.88 -32.39 19.39
C ILE A 487 24.57 -31.07 18.99
N ASP A 488 23.86 -30.16 18.33
CA ASP A 488 24.39 -28.85 17.94
C ASP A 488 24.74 -27.98 19.16
N ASN A 489 23.99 -28.09 20.27
CA ASN A 489 24.29 -27.41 21.53
C ASN A 489 25.44 -28.06 22.33
N HIS A 490 25.68 -29.37 22.21
CA HIS A 490 26.87 -30.01 22.77
C HIS A 490 28.14 -29.68 21.96
N ARG A 491 28.07 -29.65 20.63
CA ARG A 491 29.21 -29.23 19.80
C ARG A 491 29.66 -27.79 20.06
N LYS A 492 28.75 -26.90 20.47
CA LYS A 492 29.06 -25.51 20.90
C LYS A 492 29.55 -25.37 22.34
N LYS A 493 29.66 -26.46 23.11
CA LYS A 493 30.19 -26.46 24.48
C LYS A 493 31.46 -27.30 24.66
N GLY A 494 32.08 -27.72 23.56
CA GLY A 494 33.32 -28.51 23.54
C GLY A 494 34.53 -27.77 22.96
N SER A 495 34.48 -26.44 22.84
CA SER A 495 35.54 -25.61 22.24
C SER A 495 36.19 -24.60 23.18
N ASP A 496 35.60 -24.35 24.35
CA ASP A 496 36.04 -23.33 25.32
C ASP A 496 36.09 -23.93 26.73
N GLU A 497 37.19 -24.63 27.04
CA GLU A 497 37.84 -24.68 28.37
C GLU A 497 39.04 -25.64 28.38
N SER A 498 40.26 -25.08 28.31
CA SER A 498 41.50 -25.76 28.69
C SER A 498 42.53 -24.72 29.16
N PRO A 499 42.67 -24.50 30.48
CA PRO A 499 43.57 -23.48 31.03
C PRO A 499 44.93 -24.05 31.43
N ASP A 500 46.00 -23.53 30.82
CA ASP A 500 47.36 -23.48 31.38
C ASP A 500 47.93 -22.09 31.00
N LEU A 501 48.36 -21.20 31.90
CA LEU A 501 49.44 -21.27 32.91
C LEU A 501 50.84 -21.03 32.31
N PHE A 502 51.56 -20.11 32.95
CA PHE A 502 52.91 -19.60 32.63
C PHE A 502 53.04 -18.84 31.28
N SER A 503 53.91 -17.84 31.14
CA SER A 503 54.54 -16.91 32.11
C SER A 503 55.32 -15.86 31.33
N LYS A 504 55.57 -14.67 31.92
CA LYS A 504 56.71 -13.74 31.66
C LYS A 504 57.06 -13.45 30.18
N GLN A 505 57.12 -12.19 29.75
CA GLN A 505 57.78 -11.09 30.46
C GLN A 505 57.30 -9.73 29.93
#